data_AF-A0A520D7K8-F1
#
_entry.id   AF-A0A520D7K8-F1
#
_cell.length_a   1.000
_cell.length_b   1.000
_cell.length_c   1.000
_cell.angle_alpha   90.00
_cell.angle_beta   90.00
_cell.angle_gamma   90.00
#
_symmetry.space_group_name_H-M   'P 1'
#
loop_
_entity.id
_entity.type
_entity.pdbx_description
1 polymer ?
#
loop_
_entity_poly.entity_id
_entity_poly.type
_entity_poly.pdbx_seq_one_letter_code
_entity_poly.pdbx_strand_id
1 'polypeptide(L)'
;HPLWSKQNYPTDKLQDLNTIISSSYKVDYKSSNVISFVKKYRSRYGFEPGEYAFKGFDVAYFFGKVLASYGEDYLEYLTKEKYKGLQNNFTFIHDEQYGYINTSLMLLRYKNFALNIIE
;
A
#
# COMPACT_ATOMS: atom_id res chain seq x y z
N HIS A 1 -6.03 11.19 -1.08
CA HIS A 1 -7.20 10.40 -0.65
C HIS A 1 -7.97 11.15 0.41
N PRO A 2 -9.31 11.13 0.37
CA PRO A 2 -10.12 11.68 1.44
C PRO A 2 -9.90 10.88 2.74
N LEU A 3 -9.98 11.55 3.89
CA LEU A 3 -9.74 10.95 5.21
C LEU A 3 -11.00 10.22 5.74
N TRP A 4 -11.58 9.32 4.93
CA TRP A 4 -12.82 8.60 5.27
C TRP A 4 -12.69 7.78 6.56
N SER A 5 -11.52 7.18 6.78
CA SER A 5 -11.22 6.38 7.98
C SER A 5 -11.10 7.20 9.27
N LYS A 6 -10.99 8.53 9.17
CA LYS A 6 -10.92 9.45 10.33
C LYS A 6 -12.27 10.09 10.65
N GLN A 7 -13.31 9.82 9.86
CA GLN A 7 -14.64 10.35 10.09
C GLN A 7 -15.32 9.60 11.24
N ASN A 8 -16.07 10.33 12.07
CA ASN A 8 -16.74 9.77 13.25
C ASN A 8 -18.17 9.31 12.91
N TYR A 9 -18.28 8.25 12.11
CA TYR A 9 -19.56 7.63 11.77
C TYR A 9 -19.89 6.43 12.68
N PRO A 10 -21.17 6.13 12.94
CA PRO A 10 -21.57 4.93 13.67
C PRO A 10 -21.11 3.66 12.94
N THR A 11 -20.17 2.93 13.53
CA THR A 11 -19.50 1.78 12.88
C THR A 11 -20.44 0.60 12.65
N ASP A 12 -21.39 0.40 13.57
CA ASP A 12 -22.49 -0.58 13.45
C ASP A 12 -23.29 -0.35 12.16
N LYS A 13 -23.73 0.88 11.93
CA LYS A 13 -24.49 1.23 10.72
C LYS A 13 -23.65 1.05 9.45
N LEU A 14 -22.39 1.48 9.47
CA LEU A 14 -21.50 1.32 8.32
C LEU A 14 -21.24 -0.14 7.96
N GLN A 15 -21.13 -1.01 8.97
CA GLN A 15 -20.98 -2.44 8.77
C GLN A 15 -22.26 -3.06 8.18
N ASP A 16 -23.43 -2.74 8.70
CA ASP A 16 -24.72 -3.25 8.19
C ASP A 16 -24.95 -2.85 6.73
N LEU A 17 -24.47 -1.68 6.34
CA LEU A 17 -24.48 -1.19 4.96
C LEU A 17 -23.39 -1.80 4.06
N ASN A 18 -22.55 -2.71 4.58
CA ASN A 18 -21.39 -3.27 3.88
C ASN A 18 -20.44 -2.18 3.32
N THR A 19 -20.26 -1.09 4.06
CA THR A 19 -19.54 0.10 3.59
C THR A 19 -18.09 -0.23 3.25
N ILE A 20 -17.67 0.17 2.04
CA ILE A 20 -16.30 0.12 1.54
C ILE A 20 -15.80 1.55 1.38
N ILE A 21 -14.60 1.83 1.87
CA ILE A 21 -13.92 3.12 1.74
C ILE A 21 -12.56 2.94 1.06
N SER A 22 -12.12 3.97 0.33
CA SER A 22 -10.72 4.06 -0.07
C SER A 22 -9.87 4.64 1.06
N SER A 23 -8.62 4.20 1.15
CA SER A 23 -7.64 4.73 2.10
C SER A 23 -6.30 4.98 1.42
N SER A 24 -5.52 5.94 1.93
CA SER A 24 -4.11 6.10 1.54
C SER A 24 -3.15 5.24 2.35
N TYR A 25 -3.62 4.64 3.44
CA TYR A 25 -2.75 3.92 4.37
C TYR A 25 -3.51 2.92 5.25
N LYS A 26 -3.02 1.68 5.27
CA LYS A 26 -3.30 0.63 6.24
C LYS A 26 -2.20 -0.42 6.07
N VAL A 27 -1.70 -0.96 7.17
CA VAL A 27 -0.71 -2.04 7.16
C VAL A 27 -1.33 -3.27 7.80
N ASP A 28 -1.20 -4.42 7.14
CA ASP A 28 -1.56 -5.71 7.74
C ASP A 28 -0.38 -6.26 8.55
N TYR A 29 -0.38 -5.95 9.85
CA TYR A 29 0.64 -6.45 10.79
C TYR A 29 0.59 -7.96 11.05
N LYS A 30 -0.38 -8.69 10.47
CA LYS A 30 -0.41 -10.15 10.48
C LYS A 30 0.36 -10.77 9.30
N SER A 31 0.70 -9.98 8.28
CA SER A 31 1.49 -10.43 7.13
C SER A 31 2.91 -10.79 7.55
N SER A 32 3.40 -11.95 7.12
CA SER A 32 4.76 -12.41 7.39
C SER A 32 5.83 -11.44 6.85
N ASN A 33 5.58 -10.82 5.69
CA ASN A 33 6.47 -9.83 5.09
C ASN A 33 6.54 -8.56 5.95
N VAL A 34 5.39 -8.09 6.45
CA VAL A 34 5.32 -6.93 7.36
C VAL A 34 6.04 -7.24 8.67
N ILE A 35 5.78 -8.42 9.26
CA ILE A 35 6.45 -8.85 10.49
C ILE A 35 7.97 -8.89 10.30
N SER A 36 8.44 -9.43 9.17
CA SER A 36 9.87 -9.49 8.83
C SER A 36 10.48 -8.10 8.69
N PHE A 37 9.81 -7.19 7.96
CA PHE A 37 10.24 -5.81 7.81
C PHE A 37 10.32 -5.08 9.15
N VAL A 38 9.27 -5.15 9.98
CA VAL A 38 9.21 -4.51 11.30
C VAL A 38 10.34 -5.02 12.20
N LYS A 39 10.59 -6.33 12.24
CA LYS A 39 11.71 -6.91 13.02
C LYS A 39 13.06 -6.36 12.56
N LYS A 40 13.32 -6.34 11.25
CA LYS A 40 14.57 -5.81 10.68
C LYS A 40 14.73 -4.32 10.95
N TYR A 41 13.65 -3.55 10.80
CA TYR A 41 13.64 -2.12 11.04
C TYR A 41 13.96 -1.79 12.51
N ARG A 42 13.28 -2.43 13.46
CA ARG A 42 13.54 -2.28 14.89
C ARG A 42 14.98 -2.66 15.26
N SER A 43 15.48 -3.79 14.72
CA SER A 43 16.85 -4.22 14.97
C SER A 43 17.90 -3.23 14.47
N ARG A 44 17.62 -2.49 13.39
CA ARG A 44 18.55 -1.54 12.79
C ARG A 44 18.46 -0.13 13.39
N TYR A 45 17.25 0.34 13.67
CA TYR A 45 17.01 1.74 14.04
C TYR A 45 16.59 1.93 15.50
N GLY A 46 16.19 0.87 16.21
CA GLY A 46 15.83 0.93 17.62
C GLY A 46 14.40 1.42 17.92
N PHE A 47 13.55 1.62 16.91
CA PHE A 47 12.16 2.05 17.09
C PHE A 47 11.22 1.51 15.98
N GLU A 48 9.92 1.77 16.11
CA GLU A 48 8.90 1.31 15.15
C GLU A 48 8.98 2.00 13.78
N PRO A 49 8.78 1.29 12.67
CA PRO A 49 8.60 1.94 11.38
C PRO A 49 7.32 2.77 11.36
N GLY A 50 7.47 4.07 11.06
CA GLY A 50 6.33 4.95 10.78
C GLY A 50 5.78 4.75 9.36
N GLU A 51 4.71 5.47 9.03
CA GLU A 51 4.06 5.42 7.69
C GLU A 51 5.05 5.61 6.54
N TYR A 52 5.95 6.59 6.65
CA TYR A 52 6.93 6.87 5.61
C TYR A 52 8.02 5.80 5.48
N ALA A 53 8.29 5.01 6.52
CA ALA A 53 9.21 3.90 6.44
C ALA A 53 8.65 2.78 5.55
N PHE A 54 7.36 2.45 5.69
CA PHE A 54 6.69 1.50 4.81
C PHE A 54 6.60 1.99 3.37
N LYS A 55 6.16 3.24 3.17
CA LYS A 55 6.06 3.85 1.83
C LYS A 55 7.41 3.90 1.12
N GLY A 56 8.44 4.38 1.83
CA GLY A 56 9.79 4.45 1.29
C GLY A 56 10.35 3.07 0.93
N PHE A 57 10.12 2.08 1.79
CA PHE A 57 10.52 0.70 1.51
C PHE A 57 9.84 0.14 0.27
N ASP A 58 8.50 0.25 0.17
CA ASP A 58 7.76 -0.29 -0.97
C ASP A 58 8.19 0.36 -2.29
N VAL A 59 8.33 1.69 -2.32
CA VAL A 59 8.81 2.43 -3.51
C VAL A 59 10.22 1.98 -3.89
N ALA A 60 11.16 2.02 -2.94
CA ALA A 60 12.55 1.67 -3.22
C ALA A 60 12.70 0.21 -3.67
N TYR A 61 11.98 -0.72 -3.02
CA TYR A 61 12.04 -2.12 -3.37
C TYR A 61 11.44 -2.40 -4.75
N PHE A 62 10.28 -1.81 -5.07
CA PHE A 62 9.66 -1.99 -6.37
C PHE A 62 10.54 -1.47 -7.50
N PHE A 63 10.92 -0.19 -7.46
CA PHE A 63 11.75 0.39 -8.52
C PHE A 63 13.13 -0.25 -8.58
N GLY A 64 13.72 -0.58 -7.44
CA GLY A 64 14.99 -1.33 -7.37
C GLY A 64 14.89 -2.72 -8.01
N LYS A 65 13.77 -3.44 -7.80
CA LYS A 65 13.50 -4.72 -8.45
C LYS A 65 13.39 -4.56 -9.97
N VAL A 66 12.61 -3.59 -10.45
CA VAL A 66 12.42 -3.38 -11.89
C VAL A 66 13.75 -2.99 -12.55
N LEU A 67 14.52 -2.08 -11.94
CA LEU A 67 15.86 -1.69 -12.42
C LEU A 67 16.84 -2.87 -12.42
N ALA A 68 16.86 -3.68 -11.36
CA ALA A 68 17.74 -4.84 -11.28
C ALA A 68 17.41 -5.92 -12.33
N SER A 69 16.12 -6.05 -12.69
CA SER A 69 15.66 -7.03 -13.68
C SER A 69 15.87 -6.58 -15.13
N TYR A 70 15.72 -5.29 -15.42
CA TYR A 70 15.60 -4.79 -16.80
C TYR A 70 16.64 -3.71 -17.17
N GLY A 71 17.43 -3.23 -16.21
CA GLY A 71 18.47 -2.23 -16.46
C GLY A 71 17.90 -0.93 -17.02
N GLU A 72 18.49 -0.44 -18.11
CA GLU A 72 18.10 0.81 -18.76
C GLU A 72 16.67 0.75 -19.34
N ASP A 73 16.19 -0.44 -19.69
CA ASP A 73 14.87 -0.65 -20.29
C ASP A 73 13.72 -0.70 -19.26
N TYR A 74 14.00 -0.46 -17.97
CA TYR A 74 13.03 -0.62 -16.87
C TYR A 74 11.71 0.13 -17.08
N LEU A 75 11.75 1.28 -17.75
CA LEU A 75 10.58 2.10 -18.08
C LEU A 75 9.55 1.34 -18.91
N GLU A 76 10.00 0.51 -19.87
CA GLU A 76 9.12 -0.30 -20.73
C GLU A 76 8.40 -1.43 -19.97
N TYR A 77 8.90 -1.77 -18.78
CA TYR A 77 8.35 -2.83 -17.93
C TYR A 77 7.55 -2.27 -16.76
N LEU A 78 7.59 -0.96 -16.52
CA LEU A 78 6.91 -0.34 -15.40
C LEU A 78 5.39 -0.57 -15.43
N THR A 79 4.78 -0.55 -16.61
CA THR A 79 3.34 -0.82 -16.82
C THR A 79 2.99 -2.30 -16.93
N LYS A 80 4.00 -3.18 -17.03
CA LYS A 80 3.85 -4.63 -17.16
C LYS A 80 3.98 -5.33 -15.81
N GLU A 81 4.78 -4.79 -14.90
CA GLU A 81 4.99 -5.33 -13.57
C GLU A 81 3.86 -4.93 -12.61
N LYS A 82 3.35 -5.91 -11.88
CA LYS A 82 2.49 -5.70 -10.72
C LYS A 82 3.24 -6.06 -9.45
N TYR A 83 3.07 -5.26 -8.41
CA TYR A 83 3.72 -5.50 -7.13
C TYR A 83 2.77 -5.31 -5.97
N LYS A 84 2.77 -6.28 -5.06
CA LYS A 84 2.08 -6.20 -3.77
C LYS A 84 3.11 -5.88 -2.70
N GLY A 85 3.12 -4.64 -2.21
CA GLY A 85 4.03 -4.20 -1.17
C GLY A 85 3.58 -4.59 0.23
N LEU A 86 4.34 -4.11 1.21
CA LEU A 86 4.01 -4.22 2.62
C LEU A 86 2.78 -3.38 2.99
N GLN A 87 2.65 -2.23 2.34
CA GLN A 87 1.60 -1.26 2.55
C GLN A 87 0.92 -0.87 1.24
N ASN A 88 1.69 -0.64 0.17
CA ASN A 88 1.18 -0.13 -1.09
C ASN A 88 1.32 -1.15 -2.21
N ASN A 89 0.32 -1.21 -3.08
CA ASN A 89 0.40 -1.98 -4.32
C ASN A 89 0.79 -1.04 -5.46
N PHE A 90 1.52 -1.57 -6.45
CA PHE A 90 1.87 -0.85 -7.66
C PHE A 90 1.30 -1.58 -8.88
N THR A 91 0.50 -0.84 -9.64
CA THR A 91 0.05 -1.17 -10.99
C THR A 91 0.08 0.13 -11.78
N PHE A 92 1.11 0.30 -12.59
CA PHE A 92 1.29 1.54 -13.34
C PHE A 92 0.58 1.50 -14.70
N ILE A 93 0.05 2.64 -15.08
CA ILE A 93 -0.29 2.95 -16.47
C ILE A 93 0.60 4.10 -16.94
N HIS A 94 0.73 4.24 -18.26
CA HIS A 94 1.33 5.43 -18.86
C HIS A 94 0.22 6.28 -19.45
N ASP A 95 0.14 7.53 -18.99
CA ASP A 95 -0.71 8.57 -19.53
C ASP A 95 0.17 9.59 -20.27
N GLU A 96 -0.22 9.98 -21.49
CA GLU A 96 0.59 10.87 -22.33
C GLU A 96 0.79 12.26 -21.73
N GLN A 97 -0.15 12.72 -20.89
CA GLN A 97 -0.11 14.05 -20.29
C GLN A 97 0.55 14.03 -18.91
N TYR A 98 0.26 13.01 -18.09
CA TYR A 98 0.66 12.94 -16.68
C TYR A 98 1.80 11.96 -16.39
N GLY A 99 2.25 11.21 -17.39
CA GLY A 99 3.31 10.21 -17.27
C GLY A 99 2.84 8.92 -16.60
N TYR A 100 3.71 8.31 -15.79
CA TYR A 100 3.40 7.03 -15.13
C TYR A 100 2.57 7.25 -13.86
N ILE A 101 1.39 6.65 -13.83
CA ILE A 101 0.44 6.78 -12.72
C ILE A 101 0.21 5.41 -12.09
N ASN A 102 0.42 5.30 -10.77
CA ASN A 102 -0.02 4.12 -10.04
C ASN A 102 -1.55 4.16 -9.88
N THR A 103 -2.21 3.14 -10.41
CA THR A 103 -3.68 3.01 -10.39
C THR A 103 -4.19 2.09 -9.29
N SER A 104 -3.28 1.50 -8.51
CA SER A 104 -3.64 0.65 -7.38
C SER A 104 -4.36 1.44 -6.29
N LEU A 105 -5.50 0.92 -5.83
CA LEU A 105 -6.34 1.52 -4.81
C LEU A 105 -6.42 0.59 -3.61
N MET A 106 -6.23 1.14 -2.40
CA MET A 106 -6.49 0.40 -1.18
C MET A 106 -7.96 0.56 -0.79
N LEU A 107 -8.66 -0.57 -0.68
CA LEU A 107 -10.04 -0.63 -0.26
C LEU A 107 -10.17 -1.30 1.10
N LEU A 108 -10.90 -0.63 1.99
CA LEU A 108 -11.16 -1.12 3.35
C LEU A 108 -12.66 -1.33 3.52
N ARG A 109 -13.05 -2.45 4.12
CA ARG A 109 -14.44 -2.75 4.49
C ARG A 109 -14.62 -2.74 6.00
N TYR A 110 -15.71 -2.12 6.45
CA TYR A 110 -16.16 -2.25 7.85
C TYR A 110 -16.67 -3.67 8.11
N LYS A 111 -16.01 -4.38 9.02
CA LYS A 111 -16.40 -5.73 9.47
C LYS A 111 -15.86 -6.01 10.86
N ASN A 112 -16.70 -6.58 11.73
CA ASN A 112 -16.44 -6.83 13.14
C ASN A 112 -15.94 -5.57 13.87
N PHE A 113 -16.61 -4.43 13.66
CA PHE A 113 -16.24 -3.12 14.22
C PHE A 113 -14.83 -2.62 13.84
N ALA A 114 -14.24 -3.16 12.77
CA ALA A 114 -12.90 -2.80 12.30
C ALA A 114 -12.86 -2.61 10.78
N LEU A 115 -11.91 -1.79 10.31
CA LEU A 115 -11.58 -1.66 8.90
C LEU A 115 -10.56 -2.72 8.49
N ASN A 116 -10.96 -3.60 7.58
CA ASN A 116 -10.15 -4.68 7.04
C ASN A 116 -9.80 -4.41 5.58
N ILE A 117 -8.55 -4.68 5.20
CA ILE A 117 -8.11 -4.58 3.81
C ILE A 117 -8.84 -5.64 2.99
N ILE A 118 -9.44 -5.24 1.88
CA ILE A 118 -10.04 -6.16 0.90
C ILE A 118 -9.41 -6.03 -0.49
N GLU A 119 -8.70 -4.93 -0.75
CA GLU A 119 -7.85 -4.70 -1.92
C GLU A 119 -6.65 -3.82 -1.55
#